data_AF-A0A2E4HSW8-F1
#
_entry.id   AF-A0A2E4HSW8-F1
#
_cell.length_a   1.000
_cell.length_b   1.000
_cell.length_c   1.000
_cell.angle_alpha   90.00
_cell.angle_beta   90.00
_cell.angle_gamma   90.00
#
_symmetry.space_group_name_H-M   'P 1'
#
loop_
_entity.id
_entity.type
_entity.pdbx_description
1 polymer ?
#
loop_
_entity_poly.entity_id
_entity_poly.type
_entity_poly.pdbx_seq_one_letter_code
_entity_poly.pdbx_strand_id
1 'polypeptide(L)'
;MNLYMVHVGFYDPSIGEGLYEVHMNFFTVAKNPKDAKERISNLKQFKDKKMHIDGIKELSYVDGYKVSLEETKNPKQEEILGYDESKNL
;
A
#
# COMPACT_ATOMS: atom_id res chain seq x y z
N MET A 1 -16.80 2.96 1.51
CA MET A 1 -15.46 2.35 1.60
C MET A 1 -14.47 3.49 1.43
N ASN A 2 -13.36 3.50 2.18
CA ASN A 2 -12.35 4.54 2.09
C ASN A 2 -11.02 3.93 1.63
N LEU A 3 -10.19 4.74 0.97
CA LEU A 3 -8.82 4.38 0.61
C LEU A 3 -7.90 4.60 1.82
N TYR A 4 -7.10 3.60 2.16
CA TYR A 4 -6.10 3.68 3.22
C TYR A 4 -4.71 3.40 2.67
N MET A 5 -3.75 4.22 3.08
CA MET A 5 -2.32 3.92 2.99
C MET A 5 -1.86 3.33 4.32
N VAL A 6 -1.24 2.15 4.26
CA VAL A 6 -0.70 1.43 5.41
C VAL A 6 0.82 1.34 5.23
N HIS A 7 1.54 2.07 6.07
CA HIS A 7 2.99 2.09 6.10
C HIS A 7 3.50 0.93 6.95
N VAL A 8 4.43 0.15 6.40
CA VAL A 8 4.98 -1.04 7.06
C VAL A 8 6.49 -1.07 7.00
N GLY A 9 7.10 -1.57 8.07
CA GLY A 9 8.51 -1.89 8.19
C GLY A 9 8.74 -3.41 8.23
N PHE A 10 9.89 -3.85 7.72
CA PHE A 10 10.38 -5.22 7.84
C PHE A 10 11.88 -5.34 7.56
N TYR A 11 12.44 -6.50 7.90
CA TYR A 11 13.82 -6.86 7.60
C TYR A 11 13.83 -8.00 6.59
N ASP A 12 14.69 -7.89 5.58
CA ASP A 12 14.81 -8.89 4.53
C ASP A 12 16.30 -9.24 4.33
N PRO A 13 16.72 -10.48 4.65
CA PRO A 13 18.11 -10.91 4.46
C PRO A 13 18.62 -10.78 3.01
N SER A 14 17.73 -10.76 2.02
CA SER A 14 18.10 -10.55 0.62
C SER A 14 18.46 -9.09 0.31
N ILE A 15 18.16 -8.15 1.21
CA ILE A 15 18.42 -6.71 1.07
C ILE A 15 19.47 -6.31 2.09
N GLY A 16 20.71 -6.10 1.64
CA GLY A 16 21.80 -5.65 2.52
C GLY A 16 21.99 -6.55 3.75
N GLU A 17 21.84 -7.87 3.57
CA GLU A 17 21.96 -8.88 4.63
C GLU A 17 20.97 -8.70 5.80
N GLY A 18 19.87 -7.97 5.58
CA GLY A 18 18.89 -7.65 6.63
C GLY A 18 19.40 -6.66 7.66
N LEU A 19 20.48 -5.93 7.37
CA LEU A 19 21.08 -4.95 8.28
C LEU A 19 20.17 -3.74 8.50
N TYR A 20 19.43 -3.33 7.47
CA TYR A 20 18.58 -2.15 7.50
C TYR A 20 17.11 -2.55 7.43
N GLU A 21 16.31 -1.84 8.22
CA GLU A 21 14.86 -1.91 8.11
C GLU A 21 14.40 -1.25 6.81
N VAL A 22 13.65 -2.00 6.02
CA VAL A 22 13.04 -1.51 4.79
C VAL A 22 11.58 -1.19 5.05
N HIS A 23 11.11 -0.14 4.39
CA HIS A 23 9.75 0.33 4.53
C HIS A 23 9.03 0.32 3.18
N MET A 24 7.72 0.06 3.21
CA MET A 24 6.86 0.17 2.04
C MET A 24 5.46 0.62 2.42
N ASN A 25 4.68 1.04 1.41
CA ASN A 25 3.30 1.43 1.57
C ASN A 25 2.39 0.43 0.86
N PHE A 26 1.43 -0.11 1.60
CA PHE A 26 0.29 -0.82 1.01
C PHE A 26 -0.89 0.14 0.88
N PHE A 27 -1.64 0.00 -0.21
CA PHE A 27 -2.93 0.67 -0.38
C PHE A 27 -4.04 -0.36 -0.27
N THR A 28 -5.08 -0.06 0.50
CA THR A 28 -6.23 -0.95 0.65
C THR A 28 -7.53 -0.19 0.80
N VAL A 29 -8.60 -0.79 0.32
CA VAL A 29 -9.96 -0.28 0.48
C VAL A 29 -10.58 -0.98 1.68
N ALA A 30 -11.06 -0.20 2.66
CA ALA A 30 -11.62 -0.72 3.89
C ALA A 30 -12.75 0.17 4.44
N LYS A 31 -13.51 -0.36 5.40
CA LYS A 31 -14.59 0.39 6.07
C LYS A 31 -14.08 1.38 7.11
N ASN A 32 -12.97 1.05 7.78
CA ASN A 32 -12.36 1.83 8.86
C ASN A 32 -10.88 1.42 9.02
N PRO A 33 -10.07 2.13 9.83
CA PRO A 33 -8.66 1.80 10.02
C PRO A 33 -8.39 0.40 10.57
N LYS A 34 -9.30 -0.15 11.39
CA LYS A 34 -9.16 -1.51 11.95
C LYS A 34 -9.30 -2.57 10.85
N ASP A 35 -10.28 -2.43 9.97
CA ASP A 35 -10.48 -3.29 8.79
C ASP A 35 -9.28 -3.17 7.82
N ALA A 36 -8.75 -1.95 7.61
CA ALA A 36 -7.54 -1.76 6.81
C ALA A 36 -6.33 -2.51 7.38
N LYS A 37 -6.10 -2.38 8.69
CA LYS A 37 -5.06 -3.11 9.42
C LYS A 37 -5.21 -4.62 9.26
N GLU A 38 -6.42 -5.14 9.49
CA GLU A 38 -6.71 -6.57 9.42
C GLU A 38 -6.44 -7.13 8.01
N ARG A 39 -6.89 -6.42 6.97
CA ARG A 39 -6.65 -6.80 5.57
C ARG A 39 -5.16 -6.91 5.25
N ILE A 40 -4.37 -5.89 5.58
CA ILE A 40 -2.93 -5.87 5.31
C ILE A 40 -2.20 -6.94 6.13
N SER A 41 -2.51 -7.07 7.42
CA SER A 41 -1.86 -8.06 8.30
C SER A 41 -2.15 -9.51 7.87
N ASN A 42 -3.23 -9.73 7.11
CA ASN A 42 -3.60 -11.05 6.61
C ASN A 42 -2.95 -11.44 5.28
N LEU A 43 -2.30 -10.50 4.59
CA LEU A 43 -1.56 -10.80 3.36
C LEU A 43 -0.46 -11.83 3.61
N LYS A 44 -0.28 -12.78 2.68
CA LYS A 44 0.76 -13.80 2.77
C LYS A 44 2.15 -13.18 2.91
N GLN A 45 2.47 -12.19 2.07
CA GLN A 45 3.73 -11.46 2.11
C GLN A 45 3.97 -10.76 3.45
N PHE A 46 2.93 -10.18 4.05
CA PHE A 46 3.04 -9.52 5.35
C PHE A 46 3.50 -10.49 6.44
N LYS A 47 2.91 -11.69 6.45
CA LYS A 47 3.25 -12.77 7.39
C LYS A 47 4.63 -13.34 7.11
N ASP A 48 4.93 -13.66 5.85
CA ASP A 48 6.19 -14.26 5.43
C ASP A 48 7.39 -13.37 5.77
N LYS A 49 7.27 -12.06 5.53
CA LYS A 49 8.33 -11.08 5.82
C LYS A 49 8.30 -10.54 7.24
N LYS A 50 7.40 -11.06 8.10
CA LYS A 50 7.23 -10.62 9.50
C LYS A 50 7.11 -9.10 9.63
N MET A 51 6.31 -8.50 8.74
CA MET A 51 6.12 -7.05 8.70
C MET A 51 5.41 -6.55 9.95
N HIS A 52 5.63 -5.29 10.27
CA HIS A 52 4.86 -4.54 11.27
C HIS A 52 4.30 -3.27 10.64
N ILE A 53 3.23 -2.72 11.23
CA ILE A 53 2.58 -1.51 10.74
C ILE A 53 3.05 -0.33 11.59
N ASP A 54 3.68 0.64 10.95
CA ASP A 54 4.17 1.87 11.59
C ASP A 54 3.13 2.99 11.53
N GLY A 55 2.27 2.98 10.52
CA GLY A 55 1.26 4.01 10.34
C GLY A 55 0.12 3.60 9.41
N ILE A 56 -1.06 4.18 9.66
CA ILE A 56 -2.23 4.05 8.79
C ILE A 56 -2.81 5.44 8.58
N LYS A 57 -3.02 5.81 7.31
CA LYS A 57 -3.63 7.08 6.93
C LYS A 57 -4.80 6.84 5.99
N GLU A 58 -5.96 7.39 6.33
CA GLU A 58 -7.07 7.51 5.37
C GLU A 58 -6.72 8.58 4.32
N LEU A 59 -6.89 8.25 3.04
CA LEU A 59 -6.69 9.15 1.92
C LEU A 59 -8.06 9.58 1.36
N SER A 60 -8.65 10.59 2.00
CA SER A 60 -9.93 11.17 1.60
C SER A 60 -9.79 12.41 0.71
N TYR A 61 -8.65 13.11 0.78
CA TYR A 61 -8.31 14.24 -0.07
C TYR A 61 -6.82 14.24 -0.47
N VAL A 62 -6.53 14.66 -1.70
CA VAL A 62 -5.18 14.87 -2.24
C VAL A 62 -5.19 16.17 -3.04
N ASP A 63 -4.32 17.12 -2.72
CA ASP A 63 -4.21 18.42 -3.40
C ASP A 63 -5.54 19.17 -3.58
N GLY A 64 -6.42 19.08 -2.59
CA GLY A 64 -7.75 19.71 -2.60
C GLY A 64 -8.84 18.90 -3.34
N TYR A 65 -8.49 17.80 -3.99
CA TYR A 65 -9.43 16.90 -4.65
C TYR A 65 -9.91 15.81 -3.70
N LYS A 66 -11.21 15.53 -3.74
CA LYS A 66 -11.82 14.43 -2.98
C LYS A 66 -11.54 13.09 -3.65
N VAL A 67 -11.08 12.11 -2.88
CA VAL A 67 -10.96 10.72 -3.32
C VAL A 67 -12.33 10.03 -3.21
N SER A 68 -12.81 9.44 -4.31
CA SER A 68 -14.03 8.64 -4.34
C SER A 68 -13.71 7.27 -4.94
N LEU A 69 -14.31 6.22 -4.38
CA LEU A 69 -14.11 4.85 -4.83
C LEU A 69 -15.43 4.28 -5.34
N GLU A 70 -15.36 3.59 -6.47
CA GLU A 70 -16.48 2.87 -7.06
C GLU A 70 -16.08 1.40 -7.25
N GLU A 71 -16.93 0.49 -6.77
CA GLU A 71 -16.72 -0.94 -6.97
C GLU A 71 -17.12 -1.31 -8.40
N THR A 72 -16.18 -1.87 -9.17
CA THR A 72 -16.42 -2.35 -10.54
C THR A 72 -16.23 -3.86 -10.62
N LYS A 73 -17.08 -4.53 -11.40
CA LYS A 73 -16.97 -5.98 -11.66
C LYS A 73 -15.83 -6.32 -12.62
N ASN A 74 -15.44 -5.37 -13.46
CA ASN A 74 -14.41 -5.54 -14.49
C ASN A 74 -13.35 -4.44 -14.31
N PRO A 75 -12.36 -4.63 -13.42
CA PRO A 75 -11.28 -3.67 -13.27
C PRO A 75 -10.52 -3.56 -14.59
N LYS A 76 -10.28 -2.32 -15.05
CA LYS A 76 -9.37 -2.10 -16.17
C LYS A 76 -7.95 -2.39 -15.70
N GLN A 77 -7.13 -2.94 -16.59
CA GLN A 77 -5.70 -3.03 -16.34
C GLN A 77 -5.15 -1.61 -16.23
N GLU A 78 -4.45 -1.34 -15.13
CA GLU A 78 -3.77 -0.06 -14.92
C GLU A 78 -2.56 0.04 -15.84
N GLU A 79 -2.28 1.24 -16.31
CA GLU A 79 -1.05 1.55 -17.02
C GLU A 79 0.09 1.68 -16.00
N ILE A 80 1.18 0.95 -16.24
CA ILE A 80 2.40 1.05 -15.43
C ILE A 80 3.45 1.74 -16.28
N LEU A 81 3.81 2.96 -15.89
CA LEU A 81 4.87 3.71 -16.52
C LEU A 81 6.19 3.40 -15.79
N GLY A 82 7.11 2.77 -16.51
CA GLY A 82 8.43 2.46 -16.00
C GLY A 82 9.34 3.68 -15.97
N TYR A 83 10.61 3.43 -15.67
CA TYR A 83 11.60 4.50 -15.53
C TYR A 83 11.83 5.26 -16.84
N ASP A 84 11.90 4.56 -17.96
CA ASP A 84 12.16 5.20 -19.25
C ASP A 84 10.91 5.88 -19.81
N GLU A 85 9.72 5.32 -19.60
CA GLU A 85 8.45 5.94 -19.98
C GLU A 85 8.19 7.23 -19.18
N SER A 86 8.43 7.20 -17.87
CA SER A 86 8.20 8.34 -16.98
C SER A 86 9.13 9.53 -17.22
N LYS A 87 10.36 9.30 -17.72
CA LYS A 87 11.28 10.39 -18.09
C LYS A 87 10.79 11.26 -19.24
N ASN A 88 9.94 10.71 -20.10
CA ASN A 88 9.50 11.34 -21.33
C ASN A 88 8.08 11.94 -21.22
N LEU A 89 7.51 12.00 -20.01
CA LEU A 89 6.24 12.65 -19.71
C LEU A 89 6.36 14.18 -19.63
#